data_AF-A0A1Y2LXD1-F1
#
_entry.id   AF-A0A1Y2LXD1-F1
#
_cell.length_a   1.000
_cell.length_b   1.000
_cell.length_c   1.000
_cell.angle_alpha   90.00
_cell.angle_beta   90.00
_cell.angle_gamma   90.00
#
_symmetry.space_group_name_H-M   'P 1'
#
loop_
_entity.id
_entity.type
_entity.pdbx_description
1 polymer ?
#
loop_
_entity_poly.entity_id
_entity_poly.type
_entity_poly.pdbx_seq_one_letter_code
_entity_poly.pdbx_strand_id
1 'polypeptide(L)'
;MFGFYFDELDEGHKVTEKTWTKAIAGYDVIVTRAFVFGRPGPGAGMVMHQGEGIFLCAGWGFNVSFKSRNPKATFTGILRAEEKEIDAESGALRTFKILGGDETRSGEFLIMPNEDPDYGGFPIAVTIPARTGIAECWAYSLEETEGDF
;
A
#
# COMPACT_ATOMS: atom_id res chain seq x y z
N MET A 1 11.35 0.73 -9.64
CA MET A 1 9.88 0.61 -9.80
C MET A 1 9.53 -0.81 -10.21
N PHE A 2 8.29 -1.24 -9.97
CA PHE A 2 7.71 -2.44 -10.56
C PHE A 2 6.19 -2.31 -10.65
N GLY A 3 5.61 -2.89 -11.70
CA GLY A 3 4.17 -3.02 -11.88
C GLY A 3 3.68 -4.42 -11.50
N PHE A 4 2.39 -4.53 -11.25
CA PHE A 4 1.72 -5.77 -10.90
C PHE A 4 0.24 -5.70 -11.28
N TYR A 5 -0.40 -6.86 -11.27
CA TYR A 5 -1.83 -6.98 -11.48
C TYR A 5 -2.39 -8.19 -10.72
N PHE A 6 -3.70 -8.16 -10.53
CA PHE A 6 -4.51 -9.16 -9.88
C PHE A 6 -5.76 -9.32 -10.75
N ASP A 7 -5.90 -10.48 -11.39
CA ASP A 7 -7.05 -10.77 -12.25
C ASP A 7 -8.35 -10.84 -11.44
N GLU A 8 -9.48 -10.85 -12.16
CA GLU A 8 -10.77 -11.24 -11.59
C GLU A 8 -10.68 -12.65 -11.00
N LEU A 9 -11.47 -12.90 -9.96
CA LEU A 9 -11.57 -14.23 -9.37
C LEU A 9 -12.78 -14.95 -9.97
N ASP A 10 -12.54 -16.09 -10.63
CA ASP A 10 -13.61 -16.98 -11.07
C ASP A 10 -14.33 -17.60 -9.86
N GLU A 11 -15.66 -17.50 -9.82
CA GLU A 11 -16.47 -18.13 -8.78
C GLU A 11 -16.21 -19.65 -8.75
N GLY A 12 -15.71 -20.15 -7.62
CA GLY A 12 -15.44 -21.58 -7.40
C GLY A 12 -13.99 -22.03 -7.59
N HIS A 13 -13.09 -21.15 -8.06
CA HIS A 13 -11.66 -21.45 -8.12
C HIS A 13 -10.96 -21.09 -6.81
N LYS A 14 -10.27 -22.05 -6.19
CA LYS A 14 -9.29 -21.75 -5.12
C LYS A 14 -8.09 -21.05 -5.74
N VAL A 15 -8.12 -19.73 -5.79
CA VAL A 15 -6.96 -18.95 -6.22
C VAL A 15 -6.01 -18.83 -5.05
N THR A 16 -4.78 -19.34 -5.20
CA THR A 16 -3.68 -18.96 -4.31
C THR A 16 -3.41 -17.48 -4.56
N GLU A 17 -3.61 -16.64 -3.56
CA GLU A 17 -3.39 -15.20 -3.71
C GLU A 17 -1.94 -14.93 -4.16
N LYS A 18 -1.80 -14.27 -5.30
CA LYS A 18 -0.50 -13.97 -5.90
C LYS A 18 0.13 -12.79 -5.17
N THR A 19 1.04 -13.04 -4.26
CA THR A 19 1.85 -11.96 -3.66
C THR A 19 2.95 -11.53 -4.63
N TRP A 20 3.09 -10.23 -4.84
CA TRP A 20 4.20 -9.65 -5.59
C TRP A 20 5.22 -9.07 -4.63
N THR A 21 6.46 -9.53 -4.70
CA THR A 21 7.55 -9.02 -3.85
C THR A 21 8.71 -8.53 -4.70
N LYS A 22 9.19 -7.32 -4.42
CA LYS A 22 10.38 -6.77 -5.05
C LYS A 22 11.30 -6.12 -4.02
N ALA A 23 12.57 -6.52 -4.03
CA ALA A 23 13.59 -5.86 -3.24
C ALA A 23 13.96 -4.50 -3.85
N ILE A 24 13.76 -3.41 -3.10
CA ILE A 24 14.05 -2.02 -3.49
C ILE A 24 14.57 -1.25 -2.28
N ALA A 25 15.70 -0.55 -2.44
CA ALA A 25 16.23 0.39 -1.44
C ALA A 25 16.35 -0.17 0.00
N GLY A 26 16.75 -1.44 0.14
CA GLY A 26 16.90 -2.07 1.45
C GLY A 26 15.61 -2.67 2.04
N TYR A 27 14.49 -2.56 1.35
CA TYR A 27 13.21 -3.17 1.73
C TYR A 27 12.79 -4.26 0.75
N ASP A 28 12.13 -5.30 1.24
CA ASP A 28 11.21 -6.08 0.45
C ASP A 28 9.88 -5.32 0.40
N VAL A 29 9.54 -4.81 -0.77
CA VAL A 29 8.26 -4.17 -1.05
C VAL A 29 7.28 -5.27 -1.45
N ILE A 30 6.26 -5.47 -0.63
CA ILE A 30 5.32 -6.58 -0.73
C ILE A 30 3.96 -6.03 -1.11
N VAL A 31 3.38 -6.58 -2.17
CA VAL A 31 2.06 -6.19 -2.68
C VAL A 31 1.14 -7.39 -2.66
N THR A 32 0.02 -7.24 -1.97
CA THR A 32 -1.06 -8.23 -1.90
C THR A 32 -2.35 -7.64 -2.43
N ARG A 33 -3.33 -8.48 -2.76
CA ARG A 33 -4.65 -8.00 -3.17
C ARG A 33 -5.30 -7.26 -2.00
N ALA A 34 -5.91 -6.11 -2.25
CA ALA A 34 -6.72 -5.46 -1.22
C ALA A 34 -7.98 -6.30 -1.04
N PHE A 35 -8.07 -6.99 0.09
CA PHE A 35 -9.30 -7.64 0.51
C PHE A 35 -10.06 -6.67 1.43
N VAL A 36 -11.09 -6.03 0.88
CA VAL A 36 -12.17 -5.42 1.66
C VAL A 36 -13.23 -6.51 1.91
N PHE A 37 -13.90 -6.47 3.06
CA PHE A 37 -14.96 -7.44 3.39
C PHE A 37 -15.94 -7.55 2.21
N GLY A 38 -16.15 -8.77 1.68
CA GLY A 38 -16.96 -8.98 0.46
C GLY A 38 -16.27 -9.92 -0.54
N ARG A 39 -16.49 -9.67 -1.83
CA ARG A 39 -15.83 -10.40 -2.94
C ARG A 39 -14.49 -9.74 -3.28
N PRO A 40 -13.35 -10.47 -3.28
CA PRO A 40 -12.09 -9.89 -3.71
C PRO A 40 -12.18 -9.50 -5.19
N GLY A 41 -12.04 -8.22 -5.49
CA GLY A 41 -12.09 -7.68 -6.85
C GLY A 41 -10.71 -7.62 -7.52
N PRO A 42 -10.65 -7.36 -8.84
CA PRO A 42 -9.40 -7.19 -9.58
C PRO A 42 -8.58 -6.00 -9.04
N GLY A 43 -7.31 -5.92 -9.40
CA GLY A 43 -6.45 -4.82 -8.98
C GLY A 43 -5.23 -4.70 -9.87
N ALA A 44 -4.71 -3.49 -10.00
CA ALA A 44 -3.51 -3.24 -10.77
C ALA A 44 -2.80 -2.00 -10.24
N GLY A 45 -1.50 -1.95 -10.43
CA GLY A 45 -0.75 -0.79 -10.01
C GLY A 45 0.75 -0.89 -10.24
N MET A 46 1.43 0.13 -9.73
CA MET A 46 2.86 0.29 -9.77
C MET A 46 3.36 0.93 -8.49
N VAL A 47 4.51 0.45 -8.00
CA VAL A 47 5.24 1.07 -6.89
C VAL A 47 6.59 1.59 -7.37
N MET A 48 6.87 2.87 -7.09
CA MET A 48 8.05 3.60 -7.54
C MET A 48 8.79 4.18 -6.35
N HIS A 49 10.04 3.78 -6.13
CA HIS A 49 10.89 4.40 -5.11
C HIS A 49 11.37 5.77 -5.57
N GLN A 50 11.19 6.79 -4.73
CA GLN A 50 11.56 8.19 -4.98
C GLN A 50 12.83 8.63 -4.23
N GLY A 51 13.44 7.77 -3.40
CA GLY A 51 14.57 8.11 -2.52
C GLY A 51 14.15 8.13 -1.05
N GLU A 52 15.10 8.09 -0.10
CA GLU A 52 14.85 8.26 1.34
C GLU A 52 13.74 7.35 1.94
N GLY A 53 13.54 6.14 1.38
CA GLY A 53 12.46 5.25 1.82
C GLY A 53 11.05 5.67 1.38
N ILE A 54 10.94 6.65 0.48
CA ILE A 54 9.68 7.15 -0.08
C ILE A 54 9.30 6.31 -1.30
N PHE A 55 8.04 5.88 -1.34
CA PHE A 55 7.46 5.11 -2.43
C PHE A 55 6.16 5.75 -2.91
N LEU A 56 6.11 6.06 -4.21
CA LEU A 56 4.88 6.44 -4.90
C LEU A 56 4.14 5.19 -5.36
N CYS A 57 2.93 5.00 -4.85
CA CYS A 57 2.02 3.92 -5.15
C CYS A 57 0.91 4.46 -6.05
N ALA A 58 0.75 3.87 -7.24
CA ALA A 58 -0.29 4.23 -8.18
C ALA A 58 -1.14 3.02 -8.57
N GLY A 59 -2.46 3.15 -8.56
CA GLY A 59 -3.42 2.12 -8.94
C GLY A 59 -4.50 1.85 -7.88
N TRP A 60 -5.12 0.66 -7.93
CA TRP A 60 -6.27 0.25 -7.12
C TRP A 60 -6.28 -1.25 -6.83
N GLY A 61 -6.99 -1.66 -5.79
CA GLY A 61 -7.23 -3.07 -5.44
C GLY A 61 -6.03 -3.80 -4.86
N PHE A 62 -5.10 -3.11 -4.19
CA PHE A 62 -3.91 -3.72 -3.58
C PHE A 62 -3.54 -3.11 -2.23
N ASN A 63 -2.84 -3.89 -1.40
CA ASN A 63 -2.16 -3.40 -0.22
C ASN A 63 -0.65 -3.36 -0.48
N VAL A 64 0.06 -2.40 0.11
CA VAL A 64 1.54 -2.34 0.08
C VAL A 64 2.07 -2.38 1.50
N SER A 65 2.97 -3.33 1.77
CA SER A 65 3.73 -3.39 3.02
C SER A 65 5.23 -3.47 2.75
N PHE A 66 6.00 -3.23 3.80
CA PHE A 66 7.45 -3.17 3.73
C PHE A 66 8.05 -4.09 4.77
N LYS A 67 9.13 -4.78 4.41
CA LYS A 67 9.98 -5.51 5.34
C LYS A 67 11.42 -5.09 5.13
N SER A 68 12.10 -4.63 6.20
CA SER A 68 13.52 -4.31 6.09
C SER A 68 14.33 -5.56 5.80
N ARG A 69 15.31 -5.43 4.90
CA ARG A 69 16.29 -6.48 4.60
C ARG A 69 17.50 -6.40 5.52
N ASN A 70 17.56 -5.41 6.40
CA ASN A 70 18.57 -5.33 7.44
C ASN A 70 18.27 -6.41 8.51
N PRO A 71 19.15 -7.40 8.73
CA PRO A 71 18.90 -8.46 9.70
C PRO A 71 18.86 -7.97 11.16
N LYS A 72 19.30 -6.73 11.43
CA LYS A 72 19.22 -6.09 12.74
C LYS A 72 17.94 -5.29 12.96
N ALA A 73 17.14 -5.07 11.91
CA ALA A 73 15.91 -4.31 12.05
C ALA A 73 14.93 -5.08 12.93
N THR A 74 14.50 -4.45 14.03
CA THR A 74 13.50 -5.00 14.95
C THR A 74 12.09 -4.59 14.53
N PHE A 75 11.96 -3.41 13.92
CA PHE A 75 10.70 -2.90 13.38
C PHE A 75 10.81 -2.53 11.91
N THR A 76 9.71 -2.72 11.18
CA THR A 76 9.48 -2.12 9.86
C THR A 76 8.01 -1.75 9.77
N GLY A 77 7.72 -0.60 9.18
CA GLY A 77 6.34 -0.17 8.95
C GLY A 77 6.28 1.08 8.08
N ILE A 78 5.11 1.71 8.11
CA ILE A 78 4.82 2.96 7.42
C ILE A 78 4.88 4.11 8.41
N LEU A 79 5.79 5.05 8.16
CA LEU A 79 5.97 6.24 8.98
C LEU A 79 4.91 7.29 8.67
N ARG A 80 4.58 7.41 7.37
CA ARG A 80 3.66 8.40 6.84
C ARG A 80 3.09 7.87 5.54
N ALA A 81 1.83 8.18 5.28
CA ALA A 81 1.22 7.97 3.98
C ALA A 81 0.38 9.19 3.61
N GLU A 82 0.41 9.57 2.33
CA GLU A 82 -0.26 10.74 1.82
C GLU A 82 -0.94 10.42 0.50
N GLU A 83 -2.23 10.69 0.40
CA GLU A 83 -2.92 10.71 -0.88
C GLU A 83 -2.47 11.94 -1.67
N LYS A 84 -2.21 11.75 -2.97
CA LYS A 84 -1.74 12.81 -3.86
C LYS A 84 -2.76 13.10 -4.94
N GLU A 85 -2.85 14.37 -5.32
CA GLU A 85 -3.56 14.81 -6.51
C GLU A 85 -2.64 15.62 -7.41
N ILE A 86 -3.01 15.71 -8.69
CA ILE A 86 -2.28 16.52 -9.67
C ILE A 86 -2.79 17.96 -9.57
N ASP A 87 -1.87 18.89 -9.36
CA ASP A 87 -2.15 20.32 -9.48
C ASP A 87 -2.39 20.69 -10.95
N ALA A 88 -3.55 21.27 -11.26
CA ALA A 88 -3.99 21.49 -12.65
C ALA A 88 -3.14 22.53 -13.40
N GLU A 89 -2.50 23.46 -12.69
CA GLU A 89 -1.69 24.52 -13.29
C GLU A 89 -0.24 24.07 -13.51
N SER A 90 0.37 23.48 -12.49
CA SER A 90 1.79 23.10 -12.52
C SER A 90 2.05 21.67 -13.01
N GLY A 91 1.03 20.80 -12.97
CA GLY A 91 1.18 19.36 -13.23
C GLY A 91 1.92 18.61 -12.12
N ALA A 92 2.27 19.29 -11.01
CA ALA A 92 2.98 18.67 -9.89
C ALA A 92 2.03 17.86 -9.01
N LEU A 93 2.57 16.86 -8.31
CA LEU A 93 1.82 16.19 -7.24
C LEU A 93 1.77 17.08 -6.01
N ARG A 94 0.58 17.27 -5.47
CA ARG A 94 0.38 17.92 -4.17
C ARG A 94 -0.34 16.97 -3.21
N THR A 95 -0.12 17.16 -1.92
CA THR A 95 -0.78 16.36 -0.88
C THR A 95 -2.26 16.76 -0.80
N PHE A 96 -3.14 15.79 -1.04
CA PHE A 96 -4.58 15.96 -0.89
C PHE A 96 -5.02 15.70 0.55
N LYS A 97 -4.61 14.55 1.11
CA LYS A 97 -4.85 14.21 2.52
C LYS A 97 -3.76 13.29 3.08
N ILE A 98 -3.62 13.32 4.40
CA ILE A 98 -2.79 12.37 5.14
C ILE A 98 -3.62 11.11 5.42
N LEU A 99 -3.00 9.94 5.27
CA LEU A 99 -3.57 8.61 5.52
C LEU A 99 -3.04 8.08 6.86
N GLY A 100 -3.89 7.41 7.63
CA GLY A 100 -3.56 6.90 8.96
C GLY A 100 -4.50 5.78 9.38
N GLY A 101 -4.60 5.50 10.69
CA GLY A 101 -5.63 4.60 11.25
C GLY A 101 -5.90 3.35 10.42
N ASP A 102 -7.14 3.19 9.97
CA ASP A 102 -7.56 2.04 9.15
C ASP A 102 -6.93 2.04 7.75
N GLU A 103 -6.68 3.21 7.13
CA GLU A 103 -6.07 3.31 5.78
C GLU A 103 -4.64 2.76 5.71
N THR A 104 -3.97 2.71 6.86
CA THR A 104 -2.61 2.15 6.98
C THR A 104 -2.54 0.94 7.92
N ARG A 105 -3.67 0.47 8.45
CA ARG A 105 -3.75 -0.48 9.58
C ARG A 105 -2.72 -0.17 10.67
N SER A 106 -2.71 1.08 11.12
CA SER A 106 -1.75 1.57 12.13
C SER A 106 -0.27 1.37 11.72
N GLY A 107 0.03 1.52 10.44
CA GLY A 107 1.39 1.46 9.89
C GLY A 107 1.82 0.09 9.33
N GLU A 108 0.95 -0.92 9.36
CA GLU A 108 1.26 -2.28 8.87
C GLU A 108 1.31 -2.35 7.34
N PHE A 109 0.33 -1.74 6.65
CA PHE A 109 0.28 -1.68 5.20
C PHE A 109 -0.63 -0.56 4.72
N LEU A 110 -0.26 0.05 3.60
CA LEU A 110 -1.09 1.03 2.91
C LEU A 110 -2.16 0.30 2.11
N ILE A 111 -3.43 0.65 2.34
CA ILE A 111 -4.56 0.15 1.54
C ILE A 111 -4.76 1.06 0.33
N MET A 112 -4.66 0.51 -0.88
CA MET A 112 -5.11 1.13 -2.13
C MET A 112 -6.40 0.41 -2.56
N PRO A 113 -7.59 0.91 -2.18
CA PRO A 113 -8.82 0.14 -2.33
C PRO A 113 -9.23 -0.05 -3.78
N ASN A 114 -10.20 -0.94 -4.00
CA ASN A 114 -10.77 -1.17 -5.31
C ASN A 114 -11.59 0.04 -5.80
N GLU A 115 -11.85 0.13 -7.10
CA GLU A 115 -12.72 1.17 -7.69
C GLU A 115 -14.17 1.00 -7.23
N ASP A 116 -14.62 -0.25 -7.12
CA ASP A 116 -15.94 -0.62 -6.60
C ASP A 116 -15.78 -1.48 -5.33
N PRO A 117 -15.49 -0.87 -4.17
CA PRO A 117 -15.40 -1.60 -2.92
C PRO A 117 -16.79 -2.05 -2.47
N ASP A 118 -16.91 -3.29 -2.00
CA ASP A 118 -18.16 -3.77 -1.40
C ASP A 118 -18.45 -2.97 -0.13
N TYR A 119 -19.44 -2.08 -0.21
CA TYR A 119 -19.85 -1.25 0.91
C TYR A 119 -20.52 -2.04 2.03
N GLY A 120 -20.92 -3.29 1.76
CA GLY A 120 -21.27 -4.33 2.73
C GLY A 120 -22.13 -3.91 3.94
N GLY A 121 -22.09 -4.76 4.97
CA GLY A 121 -22.39 -4.41 6.35
C GLY A 121 -21.09 -4.34 7.16
N PHE A 122 -21.17 -4.16 8.48
CA PHE A 122 -19.97 -4.04 9.34
C PHE A 122 -18.98 -5.22 9.17
N PRO A 123 -17.66 -4.97 9.02
CA PRO A 123 -16.97 -3.67 9.10
C PRO A 123 -16.98 -2.86 7.79
N ILE A 124 -16.97 -1.53 7.92
CA ILE A 124 -17.03 -0.58 6.80
C ILE A 124 -15.74 -0.68 5.97
N ALA A 125 -15.87 -0.84 4.64
CA ALA A 125 -14.74 -0.86 3.72
C ALA A 125 -13.98 0.47 3.71
N VAL A 126 -12.64 0.39 3.66
CA VAL A 126 -11.78 1.55 3.41
C VAL A 126 -11.87 1.89 1.92
N THR A 127 -12.23 3.13 1.59
CA THR A 127 -12.49 3.59 0.20
C THR A 127 -11.50 4.63 -0.30
N ILE A 128 -10.45 4.89 0.47
CA ILE A 128 -9.43 5.92 0.25
C ILE A 128 -8.06 5.22 0.26
N PRO A 129 -7.09 5.58 -0.61
CA PRO A 129 -7.02 6.73 -1.52
C PRO A 129 -7.50 6.46 -2.95
N ALA A 130 -8.37 5.47 -3.16
CA ALA A 130 -8.82 5.08 -4.52
C ALA A 130 -9.44 6.24 -5.32
N ARG A 131 -9.84 7.35 -4.68
CA ARG A 131 -10.32 8.55 -5.37
C ARG A 131 -9.30 9.10 -6.38
N THR A 132 -8.04 9.19 -5.98
CA THR A 132 -6.96 9.66 -6.86
C THR A 132 -6.19 8.51 -7.47
N GLY A 133 -6.18 7.36 -6.80
CA GLY A 133 -5.37 6.20 -7.17
C GLY A 133 -3.87 6.46 -7.02
N ILE A 134 -3.46 7.50 -6.28
CA ILE A 134 -2.05 7.88 -6.10
C ILE A 134 -1.80 8.20 -4.63
N ALA A 135 -0.79 7.55 -4.05
CA ALA A 135 -0.33 7.87 -2.71
C ALA A 135 1.20 7.79 -2.61
N GLU A 136 1.80 8.65 -1.80
CA GLU A 136 3.18 8.47 -1.35
C GLU A 136 3.18 7.79 0.03
N CYS A 137 4.13 6.89 0.23
CA CYS A 137 4.27 6.09 1.43
C CYS A 137 5.73 6.06 1.87
N TRP A 138 5.99 6.39 3.13
CA TRP A 138 7.33 6.41 3.72
C TRP A 138 7.52 5.12 4.50
N ALA A 139 8.36 4.22 3.99
CA ALA A 139 8.80 3.06 4.74
C ALA A 139 9.85 3.49 5.77
N TYR A 140 9.79 2.91 6.96
CA TYR A 140 10.85 3.05 7.96
C TYR A 140 11.22 1.69 8.53
N SER A 141 12.43 1.60 9.08
CA SER A 141 12.83 0.50 9.94
C SER A 141 13.74 1.00 11.05
N LEU A 142 13.63 0.38 12.22
CA LEU A 142 14.44 0.70 13.40
C LEU A 142 15.23 -0.52 13.82
N GLU A 143 16.43 -0.28 14.35
CA GLU A 143 17.22 -1.25 15.10
C GLU A 143 17.12 -0.85 16.57
N GLU A 144 16.71 -1.77 17.44
CA GLU A 144 16.82 -1.57 18.88
C GLU A 144 18.14 -2.16 19.39
N THR A 145 18.71 -1.48 20.37
CA THR A 145 19.86 -1.92 21.14
C THR A 145 19.46 -2.17 22.60
N GLU A 146 20.29 -2.89 23.37
CA GLU A 146 20.00 -3.18 24.79
C GLU A 146 19.77 -1.94 25.66
N GLY A 147 20.18 -0.74 25.21
CA GLY A 147 19.96 0.52 25.91
C GLY A 147 18.65 1.24 25.58
N ASP A 148 17.84 0.71 24.66
CA ASP A 148 16.57 1.32 24.24
C ASP A 148 15.35 0.82 25.06
N PHE A 149 15.59 -0.08 26.02
CA PHE A 149 14.59 -0.66 26.95
C PHE A 149 14.64 -0.04 28.35
#